data_AF-A0A2N1V648-F1
#
_entry.id   AF-A0A2N1V648-F1
#
_cell.length_a   1.000
_cell.length_b   1.000
_cell.length_c   1.000
_cell.angle_alpha   90.00
_cell.angle_beta   90.00
_cell.angle_gamma   90.00
#
_symmetry.space_group_name_H-M   'P 1'
#
loop_
_entity.id
_entity.type
_entity.pdbx_description
1 polymer ?
#
loop_
_entity_poly.entity_id
_entity_poly.type
_entity_poly.pdbx_seq_one_letter_code
_entity_poly.pdbx_strand_id
1 'polypeptide(L)' 'MNRFETSAIAPVLLRASFLVEFTPESLRMVRKYRRLTQQALARLIGASADYISELERGRYQPSLDLLARLSEALKVVFFK' A
#
# COMPACT_ATOMS: atom_id res chain seq x y z
N MET A 1 -0.77 28.12 3.87
CA MET A 1 -1.68 28.46 2.76
C MET A 1 -2.15 27.15 2.15
N ASN A 2 -3.26 26.63 2.66
CA ASN A 2 -3.82 25.33 2.32
C ASN A 2 -4.83 25.53 1.18
N ARG A 3 -4.58 24.93 0.02
CA ARG A 3 -5.60 24.65 -1.03
C ARG A 3 -5.56 23.13 -1.07
N PHE A 4 -6.51 22.38 -0.54
CA PHE A 4 -7.83 22.14 -1.13
C PHE A 4 -8.78 21.56 -0.06
N GLU A 5 -9.58 22.42 0.59
CA GLU A 5 -10.98 22.12 0.89
C GLU A 5 -11.76 22.74 -0.31
N THR A 6 -12.84 22.23 -0.92
CA THR A 6 -14.06 21.61 -0.39
C THR A 6 -14.90 21.08 -1.59
N SER A 7 -15.83 20.15 -1.32
CA SER A 7 -17.19 20.04 -1.90
C SER A 7 -17.48 19.11 -3.11
N ALA A 8 -18.20 18.03 -2.78
CA ALA A 8 -19.32 17.42 -3.53
C ALA A 8 -19.06 16.68 -4.86
N ILE A 9 -18.58 15.43 -4.77
CA ILE A 9 -19.11 14.31 -5.57
C ILE A 9 -19.13 13.07 -4.67
N ALA A 10 -20.28 12.78 -4.06
CA ALA A 10 -20.59 11.43 -3.64
C ALA A 10 -20.76 10.57 -4.89
N PRO A 11 -20.34 9.30 -4.87
CA PRO A 11 -21.41 8.33 -4.77
C PRO A 11 -21.03 7.21 -3.80
N VAL A 12 -21.91 6.94 -2.84
CA VAL A 12 -22.60 5.67 -2.55
C VAL A 12 -22.07 4.29 -3.07
N LEU A 13 -20.90 4.14 -3.70
CA LEU A 13 -20.42 2.88 -4.24
C LEU A 13 -19.06 2.47 -3.64
N LEU A 14 -19.17 1.66 -2.57
CA LEU A 14 -18.15 0.84 -1.92
C LEU A 14 -17.29 1.52 -0.84
N ARG A 15 -17.73 1.33 0.41
CA ARG A 15 -17.14 1.79 1.67
C ARG A 15 -15.62 1.53 1.76
N ALA A 16 -14.89 2.63 1.91
CA ALA A 16 -13.62 2.75 2.63
C ALA A 16 -12.48 1.81 2.20
N SER A 17 -11.96 1.98 0.99
CA SER A 17 -10.57 1.61 0.72
C SER A 17 -9.71 2.86 0.91
N PHE A 18 -8.84 2.83 1.92
CA PHE A 18 -7.91 3.90 2.24
C PHE A 18 -6.91 4.07 1.08
N LEU A 19 -6.91 5.22 0.39
CA LEU A 19 -5.95 5.57 -0.67
C LEU A 19 -4.63 6.00 -0.04
N VAL A 20 -3.51 5.44 -0.49
CA VAL A 20 -2.17 5.68 0.06
C VAL A 20 -1.18 5.84 -1.06
N GLU A 21 -0.39 6.92 -1.05
CA GLU A 21 0.75 7.03 -1.95
C GLU A 21 1.80 5.98 -1.58
N PHE A 22 2.31 5.26 -2.56
CA PHE A 22 3.32 4.24 -2.34
C PHE A 22 4.68 4.90 -2.07
N THR A 23 5.17 4.70 -0.86
CA THR A 23 6.56 4.94 -0.46
C THR A 23 7.07 3.74 0.34
N PRO A 24 8.39 3.52 0.44
CA PRO A 24 8.96 2.47 1.29
C PRO A 24 8.45 2.57 2.75
N GLU A 25 8.29 3.79 3.25
CA GLU A 25 7.80 4.09 4.58
C GLU A 25 6.30 3.78 4.72
N SER A 26 5.47 4.16 3.73
CA SER A 26 4.03 3.89 3.77
C SER A 26 3.74 2.39 3.69
N LEU A 27 4.49 1.65 2.86
CA LEU A 27 4.45 0.19 2.82
C LEU A 27 4.73 -0.42 4.21
N ARG A 28 5.82 0.00 4.84
CA ARG A 28 6.20 -0.49 6.18
C ARG A 28 5.15 -0.14 7.23
N MET A 29 4.63 1.09 7.21
CA MET A 29 3.61 1.56 8.13
C MET A 29 2.32 0.74 8.02
N VAL A 30 1.78 0.63 6.80
CA VAL A 30 0.53 -0.12 6.57
C VAL A 30 0.73 -1.58 6.95
N ARG A 31 1.84 -2.22 6.57
CA ARG A 31 2.13 -3.61 6.95
C ARG A 31 2.13 -3.79 8.47
N LYS A 32 2.81 -2.90 9.21
CA LYS A 32 2.83 -2.95 10.68
C LYS A 32 1.46 -2.69 11.29
N TYR A 33 0.68 -1.76 10.74
CA TYR A 33 -0.70 -1.51 11.16
C TYR A 33 -1.59 -2.76 11.00
N ARG A 34 -1.38 -3.51 9.91
CA ARG A 34 -2.02 -4.83 9.67
C ARG A 34 -1.43 -5.97 10.50
N ARG A 35 -0.45 -5.70 11.38
CA ARG A 35 0.26 -6.68 12.22
C ARG A 35 0.93 -7.81 11.44
N LEU A 36 1.38 -7.53 10.23
CA LEU A 36 2.08 -8.51 9.38
C LEU A 36 3.60 -8.38 9.54
N THR A 37 4.29 -9.52 9.63
CA THR A 37 5.75 -9.56 9.43
C THR A 37 6.08 -9.42 7.94
N GLN A 38 7.34 -9.13 7.59
CA GLN A 38 7.78 -9.10 6.19
C GLN A 38 7.55 -10.46 5.51
N GLN A 39 7.85 -11.56 6.21
CA GLN A 39 7.61 -12.92 5.72
C GLN A 39 6.11 -13.24 5.54
N ALA A 40 5.24 -12.74 6.42
CA ALA A 40 3.81 -12.91 6.26
C ALA A 40 3.27 -12.18 5.02
N LEU A 41 3.68 -10.93 4.80
CA LEU A 41 3.30 -10.18 3.59
C LEU A 41 3.87 -10.85 2.32
N ALA A 42 5.12 -11.29 2.37
CA ALA A 42 5.76 -11.98 1.26
C ALA A 42 4.95 -13.22 0.82
N ARG A 43 4.51 -14.05 1.78
CA ARG A 43 3.64 -15.20 1.50
C ARG A 43 2.31 -14.81 0.86
N LEU A 44 1.69 -13.71 1.31
CA LEU A 44 0.41 -13.24 0.77
C LEU A 44 0.51 -12.82 -0.71
N ILE A 45 1.64 -12.26 -1.13
CA ILE A 45 1.82 -11.77 -2.52
C ILE A 45 2.66 -12.69 -3.41
N GLY A 46 3.05 -13.87 -2.90
CA GLY A 46 3.90 -14.82 -3.63
C GLY A 46 5.33 -14.34 -3.86
N ALA A 47 5.94 -13.66 -2.88
CA ALA A 47 7.30 -13.13 -2.94
C ALA A 47 8.20 -13.68 -1.81
N SER A 48 9.48 -13.30 -1.82
CA SER A 48 10.41 -13.57 -0.72
C SER A 48 10.37 -12.47 0.34
N ALA A 49 10.72 -12.82 1.59
CA ALA A 49 10.81 -11.83 2.67
C ALA A 49 11.89 -10.77 2.40
N ASP A 50 13.00 -11.18 1.78
CA ASP A 50 14.08 -10.28 1.35
C ASP A 50 13.58 -9.24 0.36
N TYR A 51 12.72 -9.65 -0.60
CA TYR A 51 12.14 -8.71 -1.55
C TYR A 51 11.28 -7.63 -0.86
N ILE A 52 10.45 -8.01 0.12
CA ILE A 52 9.70 -7.05 0.94
C ILE A 52 10.66 -6.13 1.69
N SER A 53 11.75 -6.68 2.22
CA SER A 53 12.78 -5.93 2.94
C SER A 53 13.42 -4.86 2.05
N GLU A 54 13.79 -5.21 0.81
CA GLU A 54 14.37 -4.29 -0.16
C GLU A 54 13.38 -3.23 -0.64
N LEU A 55 12.10 -3.58 -0.83
CA LEU A 55 11.04 -2.61 -1.14
C LEU A 55 10.89 -1.57 -0.03
N GLU A 56 10.87 -2.00 1.24
CA GLU A 56 10.82 -1.09 2.40
C GLU A 56 12.10 -0.28 2.64
N ARG A 57 13.20 -0.61 1.94
CA ARG A 57 14.43 0.20 1.90
C ARG A 57 14.48 1.14 0.71
N GLY A 58 13.48 1.12 -0.18
CA GLY A 58 13.45 1.96 -1.39
C GLY A 58 14.41 1.53 -2.48
N ARG A 59 14.85 0.27 -2.48
CA ARG A 59 15.80 -0.25 -3.47
C ARG A 59 15.17 -0.54 -4.83
N TYR A 60 13.85 -0.69 -4.87
CA TYR A 60 13.10 -1.03 -6.07
C TYR A 60 11.86 -0.16 -6.24
N GLN A 61 11.61 0.18 -7.50
CA GLN A 61 10.34 0.75 -7.93
C GLN A 61 9.35 -0.40 -8.20
N PRO A 62 8.19 -0.47 -7.52
CA PRO A 62 7.23 -1.53 -7.78
C PRO A 62 6.56 -1.33 -9.15
N SER A 63 6.26 -2.45 -9.82
CA SER A 63 5.38 -2.44 -10.99
C SER A 63 3.92 -2.20 -10.57
N LEU A 64 3.05 -1.85 -11.53
CA LEU A 64 1.61 -1.73 -11.27
C LEU A 64 1.00 -3.02 -10.73
N ASP A 65 1.41 -4.16 -11.28
CA ASP A 65 0.97 -5.48 -10.83
C ASP A 65 1.42 -5.79 -9.38
N LEU A 66 2.63 -5.39 -8.99
CA LEU A 66 3.06 -5.50 -7.60
C LEU A 66 2.27 -4.56 -6.68
N LEU A 67 2.02 -3.32 -7.11
CA LEU A 67 1.19 -2.37 -6.35
C LEU A 67 -0.23 -2.90 -6.13
N ALA A 68 -0.83 -3.54 -7.15
CA ALA A 68 -2.14 -4.16 -7.04
C ALA A 68 -2.14 -5.31 -6.01
N ARG A 69 -1.16 -6.22 -6.08
CA ARG A 69 -1.01 -7.33 -5.12
C ARG A 69 -0.79 -6.83 -3.69
N LEU A 70 0.03 -5.80 -3.52
CA LEU A 70 0.25 -5.16 -2.21
C LEU A 70 -1.03 -4.50 -1.68
N SER A 71 -1.76 -3.80 -2.55
CA SER A 71 -3.03 -3.15 -2.23
C SER A 71 -4.05 -4.16 -1.71
N GLU A 72 -4.22 -5.27 -2.42
CA GLU A 72 -5.11 -6.36 -2.02
C GLU A 72 -4.70 -6.98 -0.68
N ALA A 73 -3.43 -7.39 -0.55
CA ALA A 73 -2.91 -8.03 0.66
C ALA A 73 -3.01 -7.13 1.91
N LEU A 74 -2.84 -5.82 1.74
CA LEU A 74 -2.85 -4.83 2.81
C LEU A 74 -4.19 -4.12 2.99
N LYS A 75 -5.19 -4.44 2.16
CA LYS A 75 -6.53 -3.84 2.17
C LYS A 75 -6.48 -2.30 2.14
N VAL A 76 -5.63 -1.77 1.28
CA VAL A 76 -5.49 -0.33 0.98
C VAL A 76 -5.37 -0.19 -0.54
N VAL A 77 -5.45 1.01 -1.09
CA VAL A 77 -5.16 1.25 -2.49
C VAL A 77 -3.86 2.04 -2.57
N PHE A 78 -2.79 1.39 -3.01
CA PHE A 78 -1.55 2.08 -3.32
C PHE A 78 -1.63 2.72 -4.71
N PHE A 79 -1.23 3.98 -4.78
CA PHE A 79 -1.01 4.70 -6.04
C PHE A 79 0.40 5.31 -6.05
N LYS A 80 0.85 5.75 -7.21
CA LYS A 80 2.09 6.49 -7.38
C LYS A 80 1.78 7.83 -8.03
#